data_AF-A0A260QHA6-F1
#
_entry.id   AF-A0A260QHA6-F1
#
_cell.length_a   1.000
_cell.length_b   1.000
_cell.length_c   1.000
_cell.angle_alpha   90.00
_cell.angle_beta   90.00
_cell.angle_gamma   90.00
#
_symmetry.space_group_name_H-M   'P 1'
#
loop_
_entity.id
_entity.type
_entity.pdbx_description
1 polymer ?
#
loop_
_entity_poly.entity_id
_entity_poly.type
_entity_poly.pdbx_seq_one_letter_code
_entity_poly.pdbx_strand_id
1 'polypeptide(L)'
;MFVSGPSDTFVKRSPQAHPDFFAAEATGLHWLGEAGAPVVRVLGHGPTHIELERLIAAHPTLPAARRFGRVLARMHNGGAAGFGAPPVGSDGAPFPGRLFIGARPMSNSVHRTWGEFYAAERVLPFLRIAVDAGTVTPTEAATVESACRRVAGGDFDDAEPPSRIHGDLWSGNVFWTEAGVVMIDPAAHGGHRETDLAMLALFGCPFMDGIVDGYETVHPLRAGWRERIPLHQLHPLAVHAAGHGRSYGVALHTAAVAVENI
;
A
#
# COMPACT_ATOMS: atom_id res chain seq x y z
N MET A 1 20.09 -6.75 -4.92
CA MET A 1 19.98 -5.36 -5.39
C MET A 1 21.38 -4.76 -5.39
N PHE A 2 21.89 -4.29 -6.52
CA PHE A 2 23.18 -3.62 -6.61
C PHE A 2 22.96 -2.12 -6.81
N VAL A 3 23.63 -1.28 -6.03
CA VAL A 3 23.47 0.18 -6.04
C VAL A 3 24.70 0.80 -6.71
N SER A 4 24.54 1.35 -7.92
CA SER A 4 25.56 2.22 -8.53
C SER A 4 24.93 3.15 -9.56
N GLY A 5 25.23 4.44 -9.47
CA GLY A 5 24.83 5.50 -10.41
C GLY A 5 25.72 6.74 -10.18
N PRO A 6 25.65 7.79 -11.02
CA PRO A 6 26.27 9.09 -10.71
C PRO A 6 25.79 9.62 -9.35
N SER A 7 26.48 10.61 -8.76
CA SER A 7 26.28 11.05 -7.36
C SER A 7 24.81 11.28 -6.97
N ASP A 8 23.96 11.66 -7.91
CA ASP A 8 22.58 12.09 -7.69
C ASP A 8 21.52 11.04 -8.08
N THR A 9 21.94 9.83 -8.49
CA THR A 9 21.04 8.77 -8.98
C THR A 9 21.12 7.52 -8.12
N PHE A 10 19.96 6.96 -7.77
CA PHE A 10 19.79 5.64 -7.18
C PHE A 10 19.18 4.68 -8.21
N VAL A 11 19.78 3.51 -8.40
CA VAL A 11 19.32 2.54 -9.41
C VAL A 11 18.92 1.23 -8.74
N LYS A 12 17.70 0.76 -9.01
CA LYS A 12 17.25 -0.60 -8.68
C LYS A 12 17.44 -1.46 -9.93
N ARG A 13 18.05 -2.63 -9.80
CA ARG A 13 18.24 -3.59 -10.90
C ARG A 13 17.79 -4.99 -10.49
N SER A 14 17.02 -5.63 -11.36
CA SER A 14 16.62 -7.02 -11.25
C SER A 14 16.50 -7.64 -12.64
N PRO A 15 17.50 -8.43 -13.09
CA PRO A 15 17.46 -9.10 -14.39
C PRO A 15 16.32 -10.12 -14.53
N GLN A 16 15.77 -10.59 -13.40
CA GLN A 16 14.70 -11.58 -13.34
C GLN A 16 13.33 -10.95 -13.07
N ALA A 17 13.24 -9.62 -12.98
CA ALA A 17 11.96 -8.96 -12.81
C ALA A 17 11.06 -9.20 -14.02
N HIS A 18 9.75 -9.27 -13.76
CA HIS A 18 8.76 -9.23 -14.82
C HIS A 18 8.91 -7.91 -15.61
N PRO A 19 8.71 -7.89 -16.94
CA PRO A 19 8.88 -6.67 -17.75
C PRO A 19 8.06 -5.47 -17.25
N ASP A 20 6.87 -5.73 -16.73
CA ASP A 20 5.98 -4.69 -16.18
C ASP A 20 6.41 -4.14 -14.81
N PHE A 21 7.32 -4.81 -14.09
CA PHE A 21 7.60 -4.53 -12.68
C PHE A 21 8.01 -3.07 -12.42
N PHE A 22 9.06 -2.62 -13.09
CA PHE A 22 9.56 -1.25 -12.93
C PHE A 22 8.67 -0.22 -13.64
N ALA A 23 7.96 -0.63 -14.69
CA ALA A 23 6.99 0.25 -15.36
C ALA A 23 5.76 0.51 -14.48
N ALA A 24 5.30 -0.49 -13.71
CA ALA A 24 4.23 -0.35 -12.74
C ALA A 24 4.64 0.59 -11.60
N GLU A 25 5.85 0.43 -11.05
CA GLU A 25 6.39 1.34 -10.02
C GLU A 25 6.49 2.78 -10.55
N ALA A 26 7.08 2.98 -11.74
CA ALA A 26 7.23 4.29 -12.35
C ALA A 26 5.87 4.97 -12.61
N THR A 27 4.89 4.22 -13.14
CA THR A 27 3.54 4.73 -13.40
C THR A 27 2.82 5.05 -12.08
N GLY A 28 2.99 4.21 -11.06
CA GLY A 28 2.46 4.45 -9.72
C GLY A 28 3.02 5.71 -9.08
N LEU A 29 4.35 5.91 -9.12
CA LEU A 29 5.00 7.12 -8.64
C LEU A 29 4.46 8.36 -9.36
N HIS A 30 4.40 8.34 -10.69
CA HIS A 30 3.84 9.47 -11.46
C HIS A 30 2.38 9.75 -11.05
N TRP A 31 1.52 8.74 -11.04
CA TRP A 31 0.10 8.88 -10.73
C TRP A 31 -0.19 9.40 -9.32
N LEU A 32 0.60 9.00 -8.32
CA LEU A 32 0.52 9.54 -6.97
C LEU A 32 1.05 10.99 -6.93
N GLY A 33 2.15 11.27 -7.62
CA GLY A 33 2.75 12.60 -7.74
C GLY A 33 1.79 13.64 -8.33
N GLU A 34 1.01 13.26 -9.35
CA GLU A 34 -0.04 14.11 -9.94
C GLU A 34 -1.14 14.49 -8.92
N ALA A 35 -1.36 13.67 -7.89
CA ALA A 35 -2.27 13.98 -6.78
C ALA A 35 -1.60 14.80 -5.66
N GLY A 36 -0.38 15.29 -5.89
CA GLY A 36 0.38 16.12 -4.95
C GLY A 36 1.17 15.33 -3.90
N ALA A 37 1.29 14.01 -4.05
CA ALA A 37 2.08 13.18 -3.16
C ALA A 37 3.58 13.52 -3.28
N PRO A 38 4.34 13.54 -2.16
CA PRO A 38 5.78 13.72 -2.22
C PRO A 38 6.38 12.35 -2.51
N VAL A 39 6.55 12.01 -3.78
CA VAL A 39 7.12 10.74 -4.23
C VAL A 39 8.53 10.94 -4.78
N VAL A 40 9.35 9.90 -4.72
CA VAL A 40 10.68 9.96 -5.33
C VAL A 40 10.57 10.17 -6.84
N ARG A 41 11.36 11.10 -7.37
CA ARG A 41 11.36 11.37 -8.81
C ARG A 41 11.99 10.24 -9.60
N VAL A 42 11.27 9.76 -10.61
CA VAL A 42 11.77 8.82 -11.61
C VAL A 42 12.61 9.57 -12.65
N LEU A 43 13.84 9.13 -12.86
CA LEU A 43 14.77 9.67 -13.87
C LEU A 43 14.70 8.86 -15.17
N GLY A 44 14.39 7.57 -15.07
CA GLY A 44 14.24 6.66 -16.20
C GLY A 44 13.90 5.25 -15.71
N HIS A 45 13.39 4.39 -16.59
CA HIS A 45 13.21 2.98 -16.28
C HIS A 45 13.31 2.13 -17.55
N GLY A 46 13.52 0.84 -17.35
CA GLY A 46 13.46 -0.18 -18.39
C GLY A 46 12.94 -1.50 -17.83
N PRO A 47 12.92 -2.58 -18.63
CA PRO A 47 12.32 -3.85 -18.22
C PRO A 47 12.97 -4.49 -16.98
N THR A 48 14.22 -4.15 -16.68
CA THR A 48 15.02 -4.77 -15.61
C THR A 48 15.62 -3.75 -14.63
N HIS A 49 15.25 -2.47 -14.75
CA HIS A 49 15.74 -1.43 -13.85
C HIS A 49 14.81 -0.22 -13.74
N ILE A 50 14.97 0.54 -12.65
CA ILE A 50 14.46 1.91 -12.49
C ILE A 50 15.57 2.80 -11.94
N GLU A 51 15.67 4.01 -12.48
CA GLU A 51 16.56 5.08 -12.05
C GLU A 51 15.75 6.14 -11.34
N LEU A 52 16.12 6.43 -10.10
CA LEU A 52 15.44 7.34 -9.20
C LEU A 52 16.40 8.43 -8.76
N GLU A 53 15.89 9.60 -8.40
CA GLU A 53 16.73 10.57 -7.69
C GLU A 53 17.24 10.00 -6.37
N ARG A 54 18.49 10.33 -6.03
CA ARG A 54 19.07 9.92 -4.76
C ARG A 54 18.57 10.83 -3.64
N LEU A 55 17.89 10.24 -2.67
CA LEU A 55 17.44 10.93 -1.47
C LEU A 55 18.53 10.93 -0.39
N ILE A 56 18.59 12.01 0.39
CA ILE A 56 19.49 12.16 1.54
C ILE A 56 18.64 12.04 2.81
N ALA A 57 18.98 11.08 3.65
CA ALA A 57 18.25 10.80 4.88
C ALA A 57 18.46 11.94 5.89
N ALA A 58 17.37 12.32 6.57
CA ALA A 58 17.38 13.23 7.70
C ALA A 58 16.56 12.64 8.86
N HIS A 59 16.70 13.24 10.04
CA HIS A 59 15.93 12.79 11.20
C HIS A 59 14.44 13.14 11.06
N PRO A 60 13.53 12.23 11.44
CA PRO A 60 12.11 12.53 11.51
C PRO A 60 11.84 13.69 12.47
N THR A 61 10.86 14.54 12.12
CA THR A 61 10.39 15.61 13.01
C THR A 61 8.87 15.67 13.05
N LEU A 62 8.29 16.10 14.17
CA LEU A 62 6.84 16.24 14.31
C LEU A 62 6.23 17.23 13.29
N PRO A 63 6.83 18.40 12.99
CA PRO A 63 6.32 19.28 11.94
C PRO A 63 6.30 18.62 10.55
N ALA A 64 7.34 17.85 10.20
CA ALA A 64 7.39 17.11 8.95
C ALA A 64 6.32 16.00 8.91
N ALA A 65 6.10 15.30 10.02
CA ALA A 65 5.05 14.28 10.15
C ALA A 65 3.64 14.86 9.94
N ARG A 66 3.33 15.99 10.59
CA ARG A 66 2.06 16.70 10.40
C ARG A 66 1.86 17.20 8.97
N ARG A 67 2.93 17.69 8.35
CA ARG A 67 2.89 18.07 6.92
C ARG A 67 2.65 16.84 6.05
N PHE A 68 3.31 15.73 6.32
CA PHE A 68 3.12 14.49 5.59
C PHE A 68 1.67 13.99 5.68
N GLY A 69 1.07 13.97 6.87
CA GLY A 69 -0.35 13.63 7.05
C GLY A 69 -1.29 14.45 6.17
N ARG A 70 -1.11 15.78 6.12
CA ARG A 70 -1.90 16.66 5.25
C ARG A 70 -1.75 16.32 3.77
N VAL A 71 -0.52 16.03 3.32
CA VAL A 71 -0.27 15.71 1.92
C VAL A 71 -0.80 14.32 1.57
N LEU A 72 -0.69 13.35 2.48
CA LEU A 72 -1.26 12.01 2.31
C LEU A 72 -2.78 12.07 2.15
N ALA A 73 -3.48 12.89 2.95
CA ALA A 73 -4.91 13.12 2.79
C ALA A 73 -5.26 13.74 1.42
N ARG A 74 -4.47 14.70 0.92
CA ARG A 74 -4.68 15.28 -0.43
C ARG A 74 -4.46 14.27 -1.55
N MET A 75 -3.44 13.41 -1.42
CA MET A 75 -3.20 12.32 -2.35
C MET A 75 -4.43 11.41 -2.44
N HIS A 76 -4.98 10.99 -1.30
CA HIS A 76 -6.17 10.16 -1.26
C HIS A 76 -7.38 10.84 -1.93
N ASN A 77 -7.54 12.16 -1.74
CA ASN A 77 -8.59 12.95 -2.39
C ASN A 77 -8.45 13.04 -3.91
N GLY A 78 -7.30 12.64 -4.49
CA GLY A 78 -7.10 12.56 -5.93
C GLY A 78 -7.98 11.53 -6.63
N GLY A 79 -8.58 10.59 -5.86
CA GLY A 79 -9.56 9.61 -6.33
C GLY A 79 -9.04 8.61 -7.37
N ALA A 80 -9.81 7.54 -7.59
CA ALA A 80 -9.54 6.55 -8.63
C ALA A 80 -10.82 6.14 -9.37
N ALA A 81 -10.68 5.47 -10.51
CA ALA A 81 -11.82 5.03 -11.34
C ALA A 81 -12.66 3.91 -10.69
N GLY A 82 -12.11 3.22 -9.69
CA GLY A 82 -12.75 2.11 -8.99
C GLY A 82 -11.78 1.48 -7.99
N PHE A 83 -12.27 0.56 -7.15
CA PHE A 83 -11.40 -0.22 -6.28
C PHE A 83 -10.63 -1.24 -7.12
N GLY A 84 -9.31 -1.30 -6.96
CA GLY A 84 -8.41 -2.09 -7.79
C GLY A 84 -7.95 -1.41 -9.09
N ALA A 85 -8.47 -0.22 -9.40
CA ALA A 85 -8.07 0.52 -10.60
C ALA A 85 -6.54 0.75 -10.63
N PRO A 86 -5.87 0.42 -11.74
CA PRO A 86 -4.44 0.63 -11.85
C PRO A 86 -4.10 2.12 -11.96
N PRO A 87 -2.84 2.51 -11.67
CA PRO A 87 -2.35 3.86 -11.92
C PRO A 87 -2.58 4.30 -13.36
N VAL A 88 -2.85 5.58 -13.57
CA VAL A 88 -3.05 6.17 -14.91
C VAL A 88 -1.73 6.78 -15.38
N GLY A 89 -1.30 6.43 -16.59
CA GLY A 89 -0.12 6.97 -17.23
C GLY A 89 -0.27 8.41 -17.70
N SER A 90 0.83 9.01 -18.14
CA SER A 90 0.86 10.40 -18.63
C SER A 90 0.01 10.63 -19.90
N ASP A 91 -0.31 9.56 -20.62
CA ASP A 91 -1.22 9.55 -21.77
C ASP A 91 -2.71 9.52 -21.37
N GLY A 92 -3.00 9.47 -20.06
CA GLY A 92 -4.36 9.38 -19.52
C GLY A 92 -4.94 7.97 -19.56
N ALA A 93 -4.17 6.95 -19.97
CA ALA A 93 -4.64 5.57 -20.03
C ALA A 93 -4.29 4.81 -18.73
N PRO A 94 -5.17 3.91 -18.25
CA PRO A 94 -4.83 3.01 -17.15
C PRO A 94 -3.63 2.12 -17.53
N PHE A 95 -2.73 1.86 -16.57
CA PHE A 95 -1.57 1.01 -16.81
C PHE A 95 -2.01 -0.38 -17.33
N PRO A 96 -1.56 -0.80 -18.52
CA PRO A 96 -2.09 -1.99 -19.18
C PRO A 96 -1.48 -3.29 -18.65
N GLY A 97 -0.37 -3.18 -17.91
CA GLY A 97 0.38 -4.33 -17.41
C GLY A 97 -0.06 -4.81 -16.04
N ARG A 98 0.73 -5.72 -15.50
CA ARG A 98 0.55 -6.31 -14.18
C ARG A 98 1.03 -5.37 -13.07
N LEU A 99 0.29 -5.30 -11.96
CA LEU A 99 0.72 -4.62 -10.73
C LEU A 99 1.46 -5.59 -9.80
N PHE A 100 2.20 -5.06 -8.85
CA PHE A 100 3.01 -5.85 -7.93
C PHE A 100 2.96 -5.31 -6.50
N ILE A 101 3.09 -6.22 -5.53
CA ILE A 101 3.43 -5.90 -4.14
C ILE A 101 4.59 -6.80 -3.71
N GLY A 102 5.71 -6.18 -3.31
CA GLY A 102 7.01 -6.85 -3.36
C GLY A 102 7.25 -7.46 -4.74
N ALA A 103 7.78 -8.69 -4.84
CA ALA A 103 7.97 -9.38 -6.11
C ALA A 103 6.72 -10.14 -6.62
N ARG A 104 5.58 -10.05 -5.91
CA ARG A 104 4.39 -10.86 -6.18
C ARG A 104 3.39 -10.10 -7.06
N PRO A 105 2.75 -10.77 -8.02
CA PRO A 105 1.72 -10.16 -8.85
C PRO A 105 0.51 -9.75 -7.99
N MET A 106 -0.07 -8.60 -8.32
CA MET A 106 -1.31 -8.10 -7.74
C MET A 106 -2.31 -7.80 -8.86
N SER A 107 -3.58 -8.17 -8.63
CA SER A 107 -4.65 -7.96 -9.59
C SER A 107 -5.02 -6.49 -9.74
N ASN A 108 -5.35 -6.10 -10.98
CA ASN A 108 -5.89 -4.79 -11.37
C ASN A 108 -7.38 -4.86 -11.77
N SER A 109 -8.07 -5.96 -11.43
CA SER A 109 -9.52 -6.07 -11.62
C SER A 109 -10.23 -4.97 -10.84
N VAL A 110 -11.12 -4.25 -11.53
CA VAL A 110 -11.84 -3.11 -10.97
C VAL A 110 -13.19 -3.54 -10.43
N HIS A 111 -13.47 -3.18 -9.17
CA HIS A 111 -14.74 -3.43 -8.50
C HIS A 111 -15.42 -2.12 -8.09
N ARG A 112 -16.74 -2.21 -7.86
CA ARG A 112 -17.57 -1.09 -7.41
C ARG A 112 -17.59 -0.94 -5.90
N THR A 113 -17.57 -2.04 -5.16
CA THR A 113 -17.56 -2.07 -3.71
C THR A 113 -16.16 -2.36 -3.21
N TRP A 114 -15.81 -1.83 -2.04
CA TRP A 114 -14.49 -2.01 -1.48
C TRP A 114 -14.29 -3.42 -0.94
N GLY A 115 -15.30 -3.95 -0.24
CA GLY A 115 -15.27 -5.24 0.42
C GLY A 115 -15.08 -6.41 -0.53
N GLU A 116 -15.81 -6.43 -1.66
CA GLU A 116 -15.63 -7.44 -2.71
C GLU A 116 -14.20 -7.41 -3.26
N PHE A 117 -13.71 -6.23 -3.62
CA PHE A 117 -12.33 -6.03 -4.08
C PHE A 117 -11.30 -6.48 -3.06
N TYR A 118 -11.43 -6.03 -1.81
CA TYR A 118 -10.41 -6.22 -0.79
C TYR A 118 -10.29 -7.71 -0.43
N ALA A 119 -11.42 -8.40 -0.25
CA ALA A 119 -11.40 -9.83 0.01
C ALA A 119 -10.84 -10.62 -1.19
N ALA A 120 -11.40 -10.42 -2.40
CA ALA A 120 -11.09 -11.25 -3.56
C ALA A 120 -9.72 -10.97 -4.19
N GLU A 121 -9.31 -9.70 -4.23
CA GLU A 121 -8.13 -9.25 -5.00
C GLU A 121 -6.93 -8.90 -4.12
N ARG A 122 -7.12 -8.78 -2.79
CA ARG A 122 -6.04 -8.41 -1.86
C ARG A 122 -5.78 -9.45 -0.77
N VAL A 123 -6.80 -10.02 -0.11
CA VAL A 123 -6.53 -10.94 1.01
C VAL A 123 -6.42 -12.39 0.55
N LEU A 124 -7.47 -12.93 -0.09
CA LEU A 124 -7.59 -14.35 -0.41
C LEU A 124 -6.47 -14.89 -1.33
N PRO A 125 -5.99 -14.17 -2.36
CA PRO A 125 -4.90 -14.67 -3.21
C PRO A 125 -3.61 -14.92 -2.44
N PHE A 126 -3.27 -14.04 -1.49
CA PHE A 126 -2.05 -14.18 -0.69
C PHE A 126 -2.23 -15.17 0.47
N LEU A 127 -3.44 -15.27 1.03
CA LEU A 127 -3.78 -16.31 1.99
C LEU A 127 -3.55 -17.70 1.39
N ARG A 128 -4.02 -17.95 0.16
CA ARG A 128 -3.79 -19.24 -0.53
C ARG A 128 -2.31 -19.59 -0.55
N ILE A 129 -1.46 -18.62 -0.90
CA ILE A 129 -0.02 -18.85 -1.00
C ILE A 129 0.61 -19.05 0.38
N ALA A 130 0.12 -18.37 1.41
CA ALA A 130 0.57 -18.57 2.78
C ALA A 130 0.21 -19.97 3.32
N VAL A 131 -0.97 -20.49 2.97
CA VAL A 131 -1.38 -21.87 3.28
C VAL A 131 -0.49 -22.87 2.55
N ASP A 132 -0.25 -22.68 1.25
CA ASP A 132 0.61 -23.56 0.45
C ASP A 132 2.06 -23.55 0.96
N ALA A 133 2.53 -22.41 1.46
CA ALA A 133 3.84 -22.26 2.09
C ALA A 133 3.91 -22.79 3.53
N GLY A 134 2.79 -23.22 4.13
CA GLY A 134 2.71 -23.70 5.50
C GLY A 134 2.90 -22.64 6.59
N THR A 135 2.82 -21.35 6.24
CA THR A 135 2.92 -20.24 7.22
C THR A 135 1.59 -19.90 7.86
N VAL A 136 0.48 -20.35 7.27
CA VAL A 136 -0.87 -20.29 7.83
C VAL A 136 -1.46 -21.69 7.83
N THR A 137 -1.99 -22.13 8.98
CA THR A 137 -2.64 -23.45 9.10
C THR A 137 -4.06 -23.42 8.51
N PRO A 138 -4.65 -24.59 8.16
CA PRO A 138 -6.02 -24.63 7.65
C PRO A 138 -7.07 -24.02 8.59
N THR A 139 -6.91 -24.18 9.91
CA THR A 139 -7.84 -23.60 10.90
C THR A 139 -7.73 -22.08 10.97
N GLU A 140 -6.51 -21.54 10.89
CA GLU A 140 -6.30 -20.09 10.81
C GLU A 140 -6.85 -19.53 9.50
N ALA A 141 -6.60 -20.23 8.38
CA ALA A 141 -7.13 -19.85 7.08
C ALA A 141 -8.66 -19.77 7.08
N ALA A 142 -9.35 -20.74 7.70
CA ALA A 142 -10.80 -20.71 7.81
C ALA A 142 -11.33 -19.47 8.56
N THR A 143 -10.57 -18.96 9.55
CA THR A 143 -10.91 -17.71 10.26
C THR A 143 -10.72 -16.50 9.35
N VAL A 144 -9.60 -16.44 8.61
CA VAL A 144 -9.34 -15.35 7.64
C VAL A 144 -10.38 -15.35 6.52
N GLU A 145 -10.75 -16.52 6.01
CA GLU A 145 -11.81 -16.69 5.01
C GLU A 145 -13.18 -16.26 5.55
N SER A 146 -13.46 -16.50 6.84
CA SER A 146 -14.67 -16.01 7.50
C SER A 146 -14.73 -14.49 7.58
N ALA A 147 -13.65 -13.85 8.04
CA ALA A 147 -13.53 -12.41 8.04
C ALA A 147 -13.69 -11.84 6.62
N CYS A 148 -13.05 -12.48 5.61
CA CYS A 148 -13.20 -12.08 4.21
C CYS A 148 -14.63 -12.19 3.69
N ARG A 149 -15.43 -13.17 4.15
CA ARG A 149 -16.86 -13.27 3.77
C ARG A 149 -17.67 -12.10 4.31
N ARG A 150 -17.43 -11.67 5.56
CA ARG A 150 -18.07 -10.46 6.13
C ARG A 150 -17.68 -9.21 5.35
N VAL A 151 -16.39 -9.07 5.06
CA VAL A 151 -15.86 -7.96 4.27
C VAL A 151 -16.49 -7.93 2.88
N ALA A 152 -16.47 -9.04 2.14
CA ALA A 152 -17.11 -9.16 0.83
C ALA A 152 -18.63 -8.97 0.88
N GLY A 153 -19.27 -9.27 2.00
CA GLY A 153 -20.71 -9.05 2.21
C GLY A 153 -21.09 -7.57 2.41
N GLY A 154 -20.10 -6.67 2.52
CA GLY A 154 -20.31 -5.24 2.66
C GLY A 154 -20.49 -4.75 4.09
N ASP A 155 -20.25 -5.59 5.11
CA ASP A 155 -20.35 -5.20 6.53
C ASP A 155 -19.52 -3.95 6.87
N PHE A 156 -18.43 -3.76 6.14
CA PHE A 156 -17.47 -2.66 6.33
C PHE A 156 -17.39 -1.71 5.13
N ASP A 157 -18.24 -1.90 4.12
CA ASP A 157 -18.34 -0.95 3.03
C ASP A 157 -18.87 0.38 3.53
N ASP A 158 -18.41 1.45 2.90
CA ASP A 158 -18.95 2.78 3.10
C ASP A 158 -19.22 3.50 1.79
N ALA A 159 -19.71 4.73 1.91
CA ALA A 159 -20.01 5.58 0.77
C ALA A 159 -18.77 6.36 0.28
N GLU A 160 -17.57 6.10 0.81
CA GLU A 160 -16.39 6.82 0.38
C GLU A 160 -15.93 6.35 -1.00
N PRO A 161 -15.55 7.27 -1.90
CA PRO A 161 -15.03 6.89 -3.20
C PRO A 161 -13.63 6.25 -3.07
N PRO A 162 -13.23 5.41 -4.04
CA PRO A 162 -11.88 4.85 -4.07
C PRO A 162 -10.83 5.96 -4.14
N SER A 163 -9.84 5.86 -3.26
CA SER A 163 -8.72 6.79 -3.12
C SER A 163 -7.50 6.31 -3.89
N ARG A 164 -6.61 7.23 -4.29
CA ARG A 164 -5.26 6.86 -4.73
C ARG A 164 -4.44 6.48 -3.52
N ILE A 165 -4.20 5.19 -3.31
CA ILE A 165 -3.38 4.73 -2.18
C ILE A 165 -1.98 4.36 -2.67
N HIS A 166 -1.00 4.51 -1.80
CA HIS A 166 0.35 4.01 -2.00
C HIS A 166 0.37 2.48 -2.05
N GLY A 167 -0.46 1.82 -1.23
CA GLY A 167 -0.70 0.36 -1.29
C GLY A 167 0.34 -0.50 -0.57
N ASP A 168 1.50 0.07 -0.24
CA ASP A 168 2.56 -0.54 0.58
C ASP A 168 3.21 0.48 1.54
N LEU A 169 2.40 1.33 2.19
CA LEU A 169 2.92 2.46 2.98
C LEU A 169 3.33 2.09 4.41
N TRP A 170 4.37 1.27 4.57
CA TRP A 170 5.00 1.05 5.86
C TRP A 170 6.15 2.04 6.10
N SER A 171 6.70 2.07 7.32
CA SER A 171 7.73 3.05 7.70
C SER A 171 9.01 2.99 6.86
N GLY A 172 9.35 1.83 6.28
CA GLY A 172 10.48 1.70 5.34
C GLY A 172 10.27 2.43 4.02
N ASN A 173 9.01 2.65 3.62
CA ASN A 173 8.63 3.38 2.41
C ASN A 173 8.35 4.87 2.68
N VAL A 174 8.60 5.33 3.91
CA VAL A 174 8.54 6.73 4.34
C VAL A 174 9.97 7.25 4.52
N PHE A 175 10.49 7.91 3.49
CA PHE A 175 11.85 8.42 3.50
C PHE A 175 11.90 9.85 4.03
N TRP A 176 12.56 10.07 5.16
CA TRP A 176 12.68 11.40 5.79
C TRP A 176 13.85 12.17 5.19
N THR A 177 13.60 13.38 4.71
CA THR A 177 14.60 14.32 4.18
C THR A 177 14.50 15.66 4.90
N GLU A 178 15.48 16.55 4.72
CA GLU A 178 15.40 17.92 5.28
C GLU A 178 14.17 18.69 4.79
N ALA A 179 13.70 18.41 3.56
CA ALA A 179 12.50 19.01 2.98
C ALA A 179 11.19 18.33 3.44
N GLY A 180 11.29 17.25 4.23
CA GLY A 180 10.17 16.45 4.72
C GLY A 180 10.15 15.03 4.16
N VAL A 181 8.98 14.38 4.25
CA VAL A 181 8.81 12.99 3.80
C VAL A 181 8.75 12.90 2.28
N VAL A 182 9.39 11.88 1.73
CA VAL A 182 9.27 11.39 0.37
C VAL A 182 8.88 9.90 0.42
N MET A 183 7.87 9.50 -0.34
CA MET A 183 7.41 8.11 -0.45
C MET A 183 8.13 7.38 -1.59
N ILE A 184 8.41 6.11 -1.37
CA ILE A 184 9.13 5.23 -2.30
C ILE A 184 8.44 3.87 -2.40
N ASP A 185 8.72 3.11 -3.47
CA ASP A 185 8.27 1.72 -3.63
C ASP A 185 6.72 1.54 -3.54
N PRO A 186 5.90 2.31 -4.28
CA PRO A 186 4.46 2.13 -4.22
C PRO A 186 3.98 0.85 -4.92
N ALA A 187 2.98 0.22 -4.31
CA ALA A 187 2.08 -0.73 -4.96
C ALA A 187 0.77 0.00 -5.32
N ALA A 188 0.88 1.12 -6.05
CA ALA A 188 -0.20 2.09 -6.20
C ALA A 188 -1.44 1.52 -6.91
N HIS A 189 -2.63 1.85 -6.39
CA HIS A 189 -3.92 1.51 -7.00
C HIS A 189 -5.07 2.31 -6.36
N GLY A 190 -6.26 2.19 -6.93
CA GLY A 190 -7.51 2.63 -6.29
C GLY A 190 -7.87 1.74 -5.10
N GLY A 191 -7.97 2.29 -3.89
CA GLY A 191 -8.24 1.54 -2.67
C GLY A 191 -8.93 2.38 -1.59
N HIS A 192 -9.13 1.79 -0.41
CA HIS A 192 -9.66 2.52 0.74
C HIS A 192 -8.53 3.23 1.48
N ARG A 193 -8.68 4.53 1.74
CA ARG A 193 -7.63 5.41 2.30
C ARG A 193 -7.12 4.99 3.68
N GLU A 194 -7.95 4.34 4.49
CA GLU A 194 -7.53 3.82 5.81
C GLU A 194 -6.45 2.72 5.67
N THR A 195 -6.31 2.10 4.49
CA THR A 195 -5.31 1.04 4.23
C THR A 195 -3.87 1.55 4.40
N ASP A 196 -3.55 2.72 3.87
CA ASP A 196 -2.21 3.29 4.00
C ASP A 196 -1.89 3.68 5.46
N LEU A 197 -2.88 4.20 6.20
CA LEU A 197 -2.72 4.52 7.63
C LEU A 197 -2.57 3.26 8.49
N ALA A 198 -3.31 2.21 8.18
CA ALA A 198 -3.21 0.93 8.87
C ALA A 198 -1.86 0.24 8.59
N MET A 199 -1.30 0.40 7.39
CA MET A 199 0.03 -0.09 7.04
C MET A 199 1.14 0.67 7.78
N LEU A 200 1.03 1.99 7.93
CA LEU A 200 1.93 2.77 8.78
C LEU A 200 1.90 2.32 10.25
N ALA A 201 0.71 1.98 10.75
CA ALA A 201 0.51 1.49 12.12
C ALA A 201 1.11 0.09 12.34
N LEU A 202 1.09 -0.79 11.32
CA LEU A 202 1.42 -2.21 11.45
C LEU A 202 2.85 -2.44 11.97
N PHE A 203 3.82 -1.69 11.45
CA PHE A 203 5.23 -1.78 11.84
C PHE A 203 5.69 -0.59 12.69
N GLY A 204 4.78 0.34 12.98
CA GLY A 204 5.06 1.62 13.60
C GLY A 204 5.75 2.61 12.63
N CYS A 205 5.38 3.88 12.74
CA CYS A 205 5.99 4.99 12.01
C CYS A 205 6.38 6.11 12.99
N PRO A 206 7.55 6.75 12.84
CA PRO A 206 7.91 7.92 13.64
C PRO A 206 6.82 8.99 13.60
N PHE A 207 6.40 9.45 14.78
CA PHE A 207 5.35 10.46 14.94
C PHE A 207 4.00 10.08 14.32
N MET A 208 3.60 8.81 14.40
CA MET A 208 2.31 8.32 13.85
C MET A 208 1.12 9.20 14.23
N ASP A 209 0.97 9.57 15.51
CA ASP A 209 -0.12 10.47 15.94
C ASP A 209 -0.03 11.85 15.28
N GLY A 210 1.18 12.36 15.04
CA GLY A 210 1.38 13.61 14.30
C GLY A 210 1.01 13.49 12.82
N ILE A 211 1.22 12.33 12.20
CA ILE A 211 0.76 12.05 10.83
C ILE A 211 -0.77 12.05 10.82
N VAL A 212 -1.41 11.34 11.74
CA VAL A 212 -2.88 11.28 11.88
C VAL A 212 -3.46 12.67 12.14
N ASP A 213 -2.92 13.43 13.10
CA ASP A 213 -3.33 14.82 13.39
C ASP A 213 -3.33 15.66 12.11
N GLY A 214 -2.24 15.58 11.34
CA GLY A 214 -2.11 16.29 10.07
C GLY A 214 -3.15 15.85 9.05
N TYR A 215 -3.36 14.54 8.93
CA TYR A 215 -4.31 13.95 8.00
C TYR A 215 -5.74 14.41 8.27
N GLU A 216 -6.19 14.34 9.53
CA GLU A 216 -7.56 14.68 9.92
C GLU A 216 -7.91 16.16 9.70
N THR A 217 -6.91 17.05 9.62
CA THR A 217 -7.15 18.46 9.24
C THR A 217 -7.60 18.66 7.79
N VAL A 218 -7.42 17.65 6.93
CA VAL A 218 -7.73 17.73 5.49
C VAL A 218 -8.84 16.77 5.10
N HIS A 219 -8.77 15.53 5.57
CA HIS A 219 -9.78 14.51 5.32
C HIS A 219 -10.04 13.75 6.62
N PRO A 220 -11.01 14.20 7.45
CA PRO A 220 -11.34 13.54 8.71
C PRO A 220 -11.57 12.04 8.55
N LEU A 221 -11.04 11.23 9.45
CA LEU A 221 -11.28 9.79 9.45
C LEU A 221 -12.67 9.51 10.03
N ARG A 222 -13.29 8.44 9.56
CA ARG A 222 -14.59 8.02 10.07
C ARG A 222 -14.45 7.60 11.53
N ALA A 223 -15.49 7.86 12.33
CA ALA A 223 -15.57 7.31 13.68
C ALA A 223 -15.33 5.78 13.64
N GLY A 224 -14.58 5.27 14.61
CA GLY A 224 -14.24 3.85 14.65
C GLY A 224 -13.05 3.43 13.76
N TRP A 225 -12.30 4.35 13.14
CA TRP A 225 -11.23 3.97 12.21
C TRP A 225 -10.09 3.20 12.88
N ARG A 226 -9.81 3.46 14.17
CA ARG A 226 -8.78 2.75 14.91
C ARG A 226 -9.15 1.29 15.14
N GLU A 227 -10.44 1.05 15.37
CA GLU A 227 -11.04 -0.27 15.51
C GLU A 227 -11.01 -1.04 14.19
N ARG A 228 -11.00 -0.35 13.04
CA ARG A 228 -10.83 -0.93 11.70
C ARG A 228 -9.37 -1.12 11.26
N ILE A 229 -8.37 -0.76 12.08
CA ILE A 229 -6.96 -1.00 11.71
C ILE A 229 -6.70 -2.49 11.41
N PRO A 230 -7.13 -3.46 12.25
CA PRO A 230 -6.90 -4.89 11.96
C PRO A 230 -7.54 -5.34 10.63
N LEU A 231 -8.71 -4.79 10.29
CA LEU A 231 -9.39 -5.04 9.01
C LEU A 231 -8.50 -4.66 7.83
N HIS A 232 -7.98 -3.43 7.84
CA HIS A 232 -7.10 -2.92 6.79
C HIS A 232 -5.71 -3.58 6.79
N GLN A 233 -5.32 -4.25 7.87
CA GLN A 233 -4.06 -5.00 7.99
C GLN A 233 -4.12 -6.43 7.45
N LEU A 234 -5.32 -6.97 7.12
CA LEU A 234 -5.43 -8.32 6.58
C LEU A 234 -4.59 -8.51 5.30
N HIS A 235 -4.65 -7.56 4.36
CA HIS A 235 -3.88 -7.61 3.12
C HIS A 235 -2.35 -7.63 3.36
N PRO A 236 -1.74 -6.63 4.01
CA PRO A 236 -0.29 -6.64 4.21
C PRO A 236 0.17 -7.84 5.03
N LEU A 237 -0.60 -8.27 6.04
CA LEU A 237 -0.27 -9.47 6.81
C LEU A 237 -0.33 -10.75 5.96
N ALA A 238 -1.30 -10.87 5.04
CA ALA A 238 -1.36 -11.99 4.10
C ALA A 238 -0.17 -11.99 3.13
N VAL A 239 0.22 -10.81 2.63
CA VAL A 239 1.42 -10.64 1.79
C VAL A 239 2.69 -11.07 2.54
N HIS A 240 2.86 -10.64 3.80
CA HIS A 240 4.01 -11.04 4.59
C HIS A 240 3.98 -12.52 4.96
N ALA A 241 2.83 -13.08 5.34
CA ALA A 241 2.67 -14.51 5.61
C ALA A 241 3.05 -15.36 4.39
N ALA A 242 2.75 -14.89 3.18
CA ALA A 242 3.10 -15.61 1.95
C ALA A 242 4.61 -15.67 1.65
N GLY A 243 5.48 -14.95 2.36
CA GLY A 243 6.93 -14.92 2.01
C GLY A 243 7.94 -14.73 3.15
N HIS A 244 7.51 -14.30 4.33
CA HIS A 244 8.40 -13.83 5.41
C HIS A 244 8.29 -14.62 6.72
N GLY A 245 7.45 -15.65 6.75
CA GLY A 245 7.44 -16.66 7.82
C GLY A 245 6.16 -16.71 8.67
N ARG A 246 6.16 -17.67 9.61
CA ARG A 246 4.99 -18.08 10.41
C ARG A 246 4.46 -16.99 11.34
N SER A 247 5.31 -16.11 11.87
CA SER A 247 4.90 -15.02 12.77
C SER A 247 3.83 -14.12 12.13
N TYR A 248 3.96 -13.85 10.82
CA TYR A 248 2.98 -13.07 10.07
C TYR A 248 1.67 -13.82 9.84
N GLY A 249 1.71 -15.15 9.72
CA GLY A 249 0.49 -15.97 9.67
C GLY A 249 -0.30 -15.94 10.98
N VAL A 250 0.41 -15.95 12.12
CA VAL A 250 -0.24 -15.76 13.45
C VAL A 250 -0.84 -14.36 13.55
N ALA A 251 -0.10 -13.33 13.15
CA ALA A 251 -0.59 -11.95 13.17
C ALA A 251 -1.81 -11.76 12.25
N LEU A 252 -1.80 -12.36 11.05
CA LEU A 252 -2.94 -12.38 10.13
C LEU A 252 -4.17 -13.00 10.78
N HIS A 253 -4.00 -14.14 11.46
CA HIS A 253 -5.10 -14.78 12.19
C HIS A 253 -5.63 -13.87 13.30
N THR A 254 -4.76 -13.27 14.11
CA THR A 254 -5.17 -12.33 15.17
C THR A 254 -5.96 -11.15 14.60
N ALA A 255 -5.52 -10.59 13.48
CA ALA A 255 -6.24 -9.53 12.79
C ALA A 255 -7.62 -9.99 12.32
N ALA A 256 -7.74 -11.20 11.73
CA ALA A 256 -9.02 -11.77 11.33
C ALA A 256 -9.97 -12.01 12.52
N VAL A 257 -9.45 -12.48 13.67
CA VAL A 257 -10.26 -12.61 14.90
C VAL A 257 -10.76 -11.25 15.36
N ALA A 258 -9.95 -10.20 15.28
CA ALA A 258 -10.39 -8.86 15.63
C ALA A 258 -11.53 -8.39 14.70
N VAL A 259 -11.42 -8.62 13.39
CA VAL A 259 -12.49 -8.32 12.41
C VAL A 259 -13.78 -9.03 12.75
N GLU A 260 -13.72 -10.29 13.18
CA GLU A 260 -14.90 -11.05 13.57
C GLU A 260 -15.62 -10.49 14.82
N ASN A 261 -14.96 -9.63 15.59
CA ASN A 261 -15.50 -9.02 16.81
C ASN A 261 -15.85 -7.52 16.67
N ILE A 262 -15.69 -6.94 15.48
CA ILE A 262 -16.22 -5.60 15.14
C ILE A 262 -17.67 -5.74 14.73
#